data_AF-X0YRU6-F1
#
_entry.id   AF-X0YRU6-F1
#
_cell.length_a   1.000
_cell.length_b   1.000
_cell.length_c   1.000
_cell.angle_alpha   90.00
_cell.angle_beta   90.00
_cell.angle_gamma   90.00
#
_symmetry.space_group_name_H-M   'P 1'
#
loop_
_entity.id
_entity.type
_entity.pdbx_description
1 polymer ?
#
loop_
_entity_poly.entity_id
_entity_poly.type
_entity_poly.pdbx_seq_one_letter_code
_entity_poly.pdbx_strand_id
1 'polypeptide(L)'
;SAIGPRFGLSLGIVEVLIDNAGRYVPHHVNLLSLANGTHRFIDAWYGSRNIRHRRIGAIVDGVPRDINEEELSGIQDLRGLPERCIDAITLYIKGNRFLDRDELDEAIKHYSEAIELYPNNSRAFYNRALAHDRKGDTEEANLDYAHALKDESSLIRVLATIEELEDVIKLDEKGIGELEQDIYLWHKG
;
A
#
# COMPACT_ATOMS: atom_id res chain seq x y z
N SER A 1 -1.41 5.48 -21.12
CA SER A 1 -1.05 6.83 -21.59
C SER A 1 -1.90 7.86 -20.88
N ALA A 2 -1.27 8.82 -20.18
CA ALA A 2 -1.97 9.81 -19.37
C ALA A 2 -2.75 10.80 -20.27
N ILE A 3 -4.05 10.97 -20.00
CA ILE A 3 -4.93 11.88 -20.75
C ILE A 3 -4.63 13.35 -20.41
N GLY A 4 -4.20 13.62 -19.17
CA GLY A 4 -4.02 14.98 -18.64
C GLY A 4 -2.97 15.88 -19.31
N PRO A 5 -1.80 15.39 -19.76
CA PRO A 5 -0.88 16.21 -20.54
C PRO A 5 -1.52 16.80 -21.82
N ARG A 6 -2.50 16.09 -22.41
CA ARG A 6 -3.26 16.58 -23.58
C ARG A 6 -4.20 17.75 -23.25
N PHE A 7 -4.50 17.98 -21.98
CA PHE A 7 -5.34 19.07 -21.48
C PHE A 7 -4.55 20.15 -20.75
N GLY A 8 -3.20 20.16 -20.86
CA GLY A 8 -2.36 21.15 -20.17
C GLY A 8 -2.29 20.96 -18.65
N LEU A 9 -2.65 19.78 -18.17
CA LEU A 9 -2.62 19.42 -16.76
C LEU A 9 -1.36 18.59 -16.50
N SER A 10 -0.58 18.97 -15.48
CA SER A 10 0.53 18.15 -14.97
C SER A 10 -0.06 16.95 -14.24
N LEU A 11 -0.46 15.92 -15.01
CA LEU A 11 -1.11 14.73 -14.49
C LEU A 11 -0.05 13.79 -13.89
N GLY A 12 -0.19 13.49 -12.61
CA GLY A 12 0.51 12.37 -11.97
C GLY A 12 -0.45 11.23 -11.69
N ILE A 13 -0.03 9.97 -11.75
CA ILE A 13 -0.83 8.88 -11.20
C ILE A 13 -0.34 8.65 -9.77
N VAL A 14 -1.25 8.61 -8.79
CA VAL A 14 -0.93 8.22 -7.42
C VAL A 14 -1.72 6.98 -7.04
N GLU A 15 -1.20 6.21 -6.09
CA GLU A 15 -1.94 5.13 -5.46
C GLU A 15 -2.76 5.69 -4.30
N VAL A 16 -4.04 5.35 -4.25
CA VAL A 16 -4.82 5.49 -3.02
C VAL A 16 -4.52 4.31 -2.15
N LEU A 17 -4.02 4.60 -0.96
CA LEU A 17 -3.76 3.56 0.02
C LEU A 17 -4.98 3.45 0.92
N ILE A 18 -5.43 4.55 1.52
CA ILE A 18 -6.51 4.52 2.50
C ILE A 18 -7.65 5.40 2.00
N ASP A 19 -8.84 4.81 1.85
CA ASP A 19 -10.05 5.52 1.47
C ASP A 19 -10.62 6.36 2.62
N ASN A 20 -11.71 7.07 2.37
CA ASN A 20 -12.36 7.92 3.37
C ASN A 20 -12.84 7.15 4.61
N ALA A 21 -13.14 5.86 4.47
CA ALA A 21 -13.64 5.00 5.55
C ALA A 21 -12.49 4.36 6.35
N GLY A 22 -11.23 4.64 6.01
CA GLY A 22 -10.08 4.02 6.66
C GLY A 22 -9.71 2.65 6.09
N ARG A 23 -10.34 2.22 5.00
CA ARG A 23 -10.07 0.92 4.39
C ARG A 23 -8.90 1.00 3.43
N TYR A 24 -8.10 -0.06 3.37
CA TYR A 24 -7.11 -0.19 2.30
C TYR A 24 -7.81 -0.47 0.97
N VAL A 25 -7.70 0.45 0.01
CA VAL A 25 -8.30 0.30 -1.32
C VAL A 25 -7.28 0.74 -2.38
N PRO A 26 -6.33 -0.12 -2.77
CA PRO A 26 -5.31 0.22 -3.75
C PRO A 26 -5.94 0.46 -5.11
N HIS A 27 -5.94 1.71 -5.54
CA HIS A 27 -6.33 2.09 -6.89
C HIS A 27 -5.61 3.35 -7.34
N HIS A 28 -5.62 3.58 -8.64
CA HIS A 28 -4.97 4.72 -9.25
C HIS A 28 -5.89 5.92 -9.34
N VAL A 29 -5.40 7.08 -8.94
CA VAL A 29 -6.09 8.36 -9.13
C VAL A 29 -5.15 9.37 -9.76
N ASN A 30 -5.72 10.41 -10.35
CA ASN A 30 -4.96 11.41 -11.08
C ASN A 30 -4.66 12.60 -10.17
N LEU A 31 -3.39 12.95 -9.99
CA LEU A 31 -2.92 14.20 -9.42
C LEU A 31 -3.09 15.32 -10.46
N LEU A 32 -3.75 16.40 -10.04
CA LEU A 32 -3.95 17.62 -10.79
C LEU A 32 -3.23 18.77 -10.09
N SER A 33 -2.29 19.40 -10.78
CA SER A 33 -1.72 20.69 -10.36
C SER A 33 -2.52 21.83 -10.99
N LEU A 34 -3.09 22.69 -10.15
CA LEU A 34 -3.91 23.83 -10.57
C LEU A 34 -3.05 25.08 -10.74
N ALA A 35 -3.51 26.02 -11.57
CA ALA A 35 -2.79 27.26 -11.88
C ALA A 35 -2.55 28.18 -10.65
N ASN A 36 -3.32 28.00 -9.58
CA ASN A 36 -3.15 28.71 -8.31
C ASN A 36 -2.10 28.06 -7.39
N GLY A 37 -1.35 27.06 -7.87
CA GLY A 37 -0.33 26.35 -7.11
C GLY A 37 -0.88 25.26 -6.18
N THR A 38 -2.18 24.98 -6.20
CA THR A 38 -2.78 23.91 -5.37
C THR A 38 -2.81 22.57 -6.10
N HIS A 39 -2.73 21.49 -5.33
CA HIS A 39 -2.81 20.12 -5.81
C HIS A 39 -4.17 19.50 -5.46
N ARG A 40 -4.73 18.71 -6.36
CA ARG A 40 -5.95 17.93 -6.12
C ARG A 40 -5.86 16.55 -6.73
N PHE A 41 -6.44 15.55 -6.09
CA PHE A 41 -6.63 14.25 -6.72
C PHE A 41 -8.00 14.17 -7.38
N ILE A 42 -8.03 13.49 -8.51
CA ILE A 42 -9.23 13.14 -9.25
C ILE A 42 -9.28 11.63 -9.34
N ASP A 43 -10.13 11.06 -8.50
CA ASP A 43 -10.58 9.70 -8.64
C ASP A 43 -11.78 9.66 -9.61
N ALA A 44 -11.55 9.12 -10.80
CA ALA A 44 -12.58 8.96 -11.81
C ALA A 44 -13.47 7.73 -11.55
N TRP A 45 -13.12 6.89 -10.58
CA TRP A 45 -13.72 5.57 -10.39
C TRP A 45 -15.05 5.62 -9.63
N TYR A 46 -15.23 6.58 -8.72
CA TYR A 46 -16.40 6.57 -7.83
C TYR A 46 -17.54 7.53 -8.18
N GLY A 47 -17.37 8.47 -9.12
CA GLY A 47 -18.39 9.51 -9.40
C GLY A 47 -18.78 10.36 -8.17
N SER A 48 -18.06 10.19 -7.06
CA SER A 48 -18.36 10.79 -5.76
C SER A 48 -17.76 12.18 -5.69
N ARG A 49 -18.54 13.14 -5.17
CA ARG A 49 -18.13 14.54 -5.03
C ARG A 49 -17.33 14.82 -3.76
N ASN A 50 -17.26 13.85 -2.84
CA ASN A 50 -16.65 13.99 -1.51
C ASN A 50 -15.54 12.94 -1.30
N ILE A 51 -14.63 12.81 -2.26
CA ILE A 51 -13.49 11.89 -2.12
C ILE A 51 -12.35 12.63 -1.40
N ARG A 52 -11.93 12.09 -0.25
CA ARG A 52 -10.88 12.61 0.64
C ARG A 52 -10.05 11.43 1.12
N HIS A 53 -9.22 10.93 0.21
CA HIS A 53 -8.34 9.81 0.52
C HIS A 53 -7.47 10.17 1.72
N ARG A 54 -7.43 9.30 2.72
CA ARG A 54 -6.70 9.55 3.96
C ARG A 54 -5.20 9.42 3.75
N ARG A 55 -4.79 8.56 2.81
CA ARG A 55 -3.38 8.30 2.51
C ARG A 55 -3.18 7.90 1.06
N ILE A 56 -2.14 8.44 0.45
CA ILE A 56 -1.79 8.24 -0.94
C ILE A 56 -0.28 8.11 -1.13
N GLY A 57 0.16 7.41 -2.16
CA GLY A 57 1.57 7.32 -2.57
C GLY A 57 1.91 8.31 -3.68
N ALA A 58 2.91 9.17 -3.48
CA ALA A 58 3.34 10.19 -4.43
C ALA A 58 4.87 10.39 -4.40
N ILE A 59 5.40 11.17 -5.35
CA ILE A 59 6.77 11.68 -5.25
C ILE A 59 6.72 13.04 -4.55
N VAL A 60 7.46 13.16 -3.45
CA VAL A 60 7.64 14.39 -2.69
C VAL A 60 9.13 14.70 -2.63
N ASP A 61 9.52 15.88 -3.09
CA ASP A 61 10.93 16.31 -3.12
C ASP A 61 11.85 15.27 -3.81
N GLY A 62 11.36 14.68 -4.90
CA GLY A 62 12.06 13.65 -5.67
C GLY A 62 12.03 12.24 -5.08
N VAL A 63 11.43 12.02 -3.91
CA VAL A 63 11.40 10.72 -3.23
C VAL A 63 9.98 10.14 -3.24
N PRO A 64 9.76 8.90 -3.73
CA PRO A 64 8.49 8.21 -3.57
C PRO A 64 8.20 7.94 -2.09
N ARG A 65 7.12 8.51 -1.57
CA ARG A 65 6.65 8.28 -0.20
C ARG A 65 5.14 8.44 -0.10
N ASP A 66 4.60 8.01 1.03
CA ASP A 66 3.20 8.27 1.32
C ASP A 66 3.04 9.65 1.94
N ILE A 67 1.89 10.23 1.67
CA ILE A 67 1.42 11.45 2.31
C ILE A 67 -0.04 11.31 2.71
N ASN A 68 -0.43 12.05 3.74
CA ASN A 68 -1.83 12.21 4.13
C ASN A 68 -2.44 13.49 3.54
N GLU A 69 -3.74 13.70 3.77
CA GLU A 69 -4.48 14.87 3.26
C GLU A 69 -3.95 16.21 3.84
N GLU A 70 -3.44 16.22 5.07
CA GLU A 70 -2.92 17.44 5.72
C GLU A 70 -1.62 17.89 5.05
N GLU A 71 -0.70 16.96 4.80
CA GLU A 71 0.57 17.19 4.12
C GLU A 71 0.37 17.67 2.68
N LEU A 72 -0.67 17.18 2.00
CA LEU A 72 -0.94 17.48 0.59
C LEU A 72 -0.95 18.98 0.27
N SER A 73 -1.55 19.78 1.16
CA SER A 73 -1.72 21.22 0.97
C SER A 73 -0.42 22.02 1.10
N GLY A 74 0.58 21.47 1.79
CA GLY A 74 1.85 22.15 2.10
C GLY A 74 3.02 21.75 1.21
N ILE A 75 2.86 20.74 0.35
CA ILE A 75 3.96 20.23 -0.50
C ILE A 75 4.06 21.05 -1.78
N GLN A 76 5.25 21.59 -2.06
CA GLN A 76 5.53 22.36 -3.27
C GLN A 76 5.99 21.48 -4.45
N ASP A 77 6.85 20.48 -4.22
CA ASP A 77 7.31 19.54 -5.25
C ASP A 77 6.58 18.20 -5.15
N LEU A 78 5.28 18.22 -5.46
CA LEU A 78 4.44 17.02 -5.52
C LEU A 78 4.29 16.53 -6.95
N ARG A 79 4.60 15.25 -7.20
CA ARG A 79 4.40 14.60 -8.50
C ARG A 79 3.75 13.23 -8.34
N GLY A 80 3.15 12.75 -9.43
CA GLY A 80 2.70 11.35 -9.49
C GLY A 80 3.86 10.39 -9.40
N LEU A 81 3.54 9.14 -9.06
CA LEU A 81 4.50 8.05 -9.06
C LEU A 81 5.08 7.82 -10.47
N PRO A 82 6.35 7.41 -10.57
CA PRO A 82 6.94 7.01 -11.84
C PRO A 82 6.17 5.84 -12.47
N GLU A 83 6.20 5.70 -13.79
CA GLU A 83 5.52 4.61 -14.52
C GLU A 83 5.89 3.22 -13.97
N ARG A 84 7.18 2.98 -13.68
CA ARG A 84 7.64 1.73 -13.03
C ARG A 84 6.94 1.41 -11.71
N CYS A 85 6.58 2.43 -10.91
CA CYS A 85 5.88 2.23 -9.65
C CYS A 85 4.39 1.93 -9.90
N ILE A 86 3.80 2.48 -10.97
CA ILE A 86 2.45 2.11 -11.42
C ILE A 86 2.41 0.66 -11.90
N ASP A 87 3.44 0.22 -12.62
CA ASP A 87 3.61 -1.18 -13.02
C ASP A 87 3.77 -2.08 -11.79
N ALA A 88 4.57 -1.67 -10.80
CA ALA A 88 4.72 -2.36 -9.52
C ALA A 88 3.38 -2.55 -8.80
N ILE A 89 2.55 -1.49 -8.73
CA ILE A 89 1.21 -1.56 -8.12
C ILE A 89 0.30 -2.50 -8.92
N THR A 90 0.38 -2.46 -10.25
CA THR A 90 -0.41 -3.37 -11.11
C THR A 90 -0.02 -4.82 -10.86
N LEU A 91 1.27 -5.11 -10.72
CA LEU A 91 1.80 -6.42 -10.38
C LEU A 91 1.38 -6.86 -8.98
N TYR A 92 1.44 -5.95 -8.00
CA TYR A 92 0.92 -6.20 -6.65
C TYR A 92 -0.56 -6.58 -6.67
N ILE A 93 -1.41 -5.82 -7.38
CA ILE A 93 -2.84 -6.13 -7.52
C ILE A 93 -3.05 -7.49 -8.19
N LYS A 94 -2.24 -7.84 -9.21
CA LYS A 94 -2.29 -9.17 -9.82
C LYS A 94 -1.91 -10.25 -8.81
N GLY A 95 -0.82 -10.05 -8.06
CA GLY A 95 -0.39 -10.96 -7.00
C GLY A 95 -1.49 -11.23 -5.99
N ASN A 96 -2.21 -10.19 -5.54
CA ASN A 96 -3.36 -10.34 -4.64
C ASN A 96 -4.43 -11.25 -5.25
N ARG A 97 -4.76 -11.07 -6.53
CA ARG A 97 -5.78 -11.90 -7.20
C ARG A 97 -5.39 -13.37 -7.33
N PHE A 98 -4.10 -13.68 -7.47
CA PHE A 98 -3.61 -15.05 -7.47
C PHE A 98 -3.59 -15.63 -6.05
N LEU A 99 -3.17 -14.84 -5.06
CA LEU A 99 -3.20 -15.22 -3.65
C LEU A 99 -4.61 -15.53 -3.15
N ASP A 100 -5.61 -14.73 -3.57
CA ASP A 100 -7.03 -14.96 -3.26
C ASP A 100 -7.57 -16.27 -3.85
N ARG A 101 -6.91 -16.79 -4.90
CA ARG A 101 -7.24 -18.07 -5.55
C ARG A 101 -6.35 -19.22 -5.08
N ASP A 102 -5.48 -18.97 -4.10
CA ASP A 102 -4.49 -19.91 -3.60
C ASP A 102 -3.47 -20.38 -4.68
N GLU A 103 -3.31 -19.58 -5.75
CA GLU A 103 -2.33 -19.82 -6.81
C GLU A 103 -0.96 -19.23 -6.37
N LEU A 104 -0.34 -19.85 -5.37
CA LEU A 104 0.78 -19.27 -4.59
C LEU A 104 2.02 -18.93 -5.43
N ASP A 105 2.42 -19.78 -6.37
CA ASP A 105 3.61 -19.55 -7.20
C ASP A 105 3.47 -18.30 -8.09
N GLU A 106 2.30 -18.11 -8.71
CA GLU A 106 2.04 -16.92 -9.54
C GLU A 106 1.90 -15.67 -8.67
N ALA A 107 1.34 -15.80 -7.45
CA ALA A 107 1.32 -14.71 -6.48
C ALA A 107 2.75 -14.27 -6.11
N ILE A 108 3.61 -15.22 -5.71
CA ILE A 108 5.02 -14.96 -5.36
C ILE A 108 5.77 -14.29 -6.50
N LYS A 109 5.59 -14.79 -7.73
CA LYS A 109 6.21 -14.22 -8.92
C LYS A 109 5.80 -12.77 -9.13
N HIS A 110 4.51 -12.47 -9.12
CA HIS A 110 4.03 -11.11 -9.32
C HIS A 110 4.44 -10.15 -8.18
N TYR A 111 4.46 -10.62 -6.93
CA TYR A 111 4.99 -9.82 -5.84
C TYR A 111 6.49 -9.56 -5.99
N SER A 112 7.26 -10.54 -6.45
CA SER A 112 8.70 -10.38 -6.69
C SER A 112 8.98 -9.34 -7.76
N GLU A 113 8.28 -9.41 -8.90
CA GLU A 113 8.36 -8.40 -9.95
C GLU A 113 7.93 -7.00 -9.43
N ALA A 114 6.89 -6.94 -8.58
CA ALA A 114 6.46 -5.68 -7.96
C ALA A 114 7.53 -5.09 -7.03
N ILE A 115 8.18 -5.93 -6.23
CA ILE A 115 9.26 -5.54 -5.31
C ILE A 115 10.47 -5.01 -6.08
N GLU A 116 10.85 -5.65 -7.19
CA GLU A 116 11.95 -5.16 -8.04
C GLU A 116 11.70 -3.74 -8.56
N LEU A 117 10.45 -3.45 -8.95
CA LEU A 117 10.07 -2.14 -9.49
C LEU A 117 9.80 -1.09 -8.41
N TYR A 118 9.37 -1.52 -7.23
CA TYR A 118 9.14 -0.67 -6.07
C TYR A 118 9.63 -1.32 -4.76
N PRO A 119 10.95 -1.24 -4.47
CA PRO A 119 11.57 -1.97 -3.36
C PRO A 119 11.16 -1.54 -1.95
N ASN A 120 10.40 -0.45 -1.83
CA ASN A 120 9.91 0.05 -0.55
C ASN A 120 8.42 -0.29 -0.32
N ASN A 121 7.84 -1.16 -1.15
CA ASN A 121 6.46 -1.60 -1.00
C ASN A 121 6.35 -2.70 0.06
N SER A 122 6.22 -2.31 1.33
CA SER A 122 6.10 -3.22 2.47
C SER A 122 4.95 -4.23 2.33
N ARG A 123 3.88 -3.91 1.59
CA ARG A 123 2.76 -4.83 1.36
C ARG A 123 3.08 -5.92 0.35
N ALA A 124 3.88 -5.61 -0.68
CA ALA A 124 4.32 -6.63 -1.61
C ALA A 124 5.19 -7.66 -0.90
N PHE A 125 6.06 -7.23 0.03
CA PHE A 125 6.79 -8.13 0.92
C PHE A 125 5.84 -8.93 1.82
N TYR A 126 4.94 -8.28 2.55
CA TYR A 126 4.01 -8.99 3.44
C TYR A 126 3.15 -10.05 2.71
N ASN A 127 2.57 -9.69 1.56
CA ASN A 127 1.74 -10.62 0.82
C ASN A 127 2.56 -11.73 0.14
N ARG A 128 3.82 -11.47 -0.22
CA ARG A 128 4.74 -12.52 -0.67
C ARG A 128 5.12 -13.45 0.48
N ALA A 129 5.33 -12.91 1.69
CA ALA A 129 5.55 -13.68 2.89
C ALA A 129 4.37 -14.61 3.18
N LEU A 130 3.14 -14.09 3.11
CA LEU A 130 1.92 -14.88 3.28
C LEU A 130 1.81 -15.99 2.22
N ALA A 131 2.19 -15.71 0.98
CA ALA A 131 2.20 -16.71 -0.08
C ALA A 131 3.24 -17.81 0.17
N HIS A 132 4.46 -17.44 0.61
CA HIS A 132 5.51 -18.38 1.01
C HIS A 132 5.07 -19.22 2.23
N ASP A 133 4.48 -18.60 3.23
CA ASP A 133 4.02 -19.26 4.45
C ASP A 133 2.94 -20.31 4.15
N ARG A 134 1.93 -19.95 3.34
CA ARG A 134 0.89 -20.90 2.86
C ARG A 134 1.47 -22.06 2.05
N LYS A 135 2.62 -21.86 1.40
CA LYS A 135 3.33 -22.88 0.63
C LYS A 135 4.24 -23.76 1.50
N GLY A 136 4.53 -23.33 2.73
CA GLY A 136 5.47 -23.99 3.64
C GLY A 136 6.93 -23.52 3.49
N ASP A 137 7.16 -22.44 2.74
CA ASP A 137 8.47 -21.82 2.54
C ASP A 137 8.78 -20.86 3.72
N THR A 138 8.92 -21.42 4.93
CA THR A 138 8.95 -20.64 6.19
C THR A 138 10.14 -19.68 6.29
N GLU A 139 11.30 -20.01 5.72
CA GLU A 139 12.49 -19.15 5.80
C GLU A 139 12.30 -17.88 4.96
N GLU A 140 11.84 -18.04 3.72
CA GLU A 140 11.52 -16.96 2.80
C GLU A 140 10.41 -16.06 3.36
N ALA A 141 9.37 -16.66 3.94
CA ALA A 141 8.30 -15.91 4.59
C ALA A 141 8.81 -15.03 5.72
N ASN A 142 9.66 -15.56 6.60
CA ASN A 142 10.22 -14.79 7.72
C ASN A 142 11.09 -13.62 7.27
N LEU A 143 11.87 -13.79 6.20
CA LEU A 143 12.68 -12.72 5.62
C LEU A 143 11.80 -11.59 5.08
N ASP A 144 10.73 -11.93 4.38
CA ASP A 144 9.80 -10.96 3.82
C ASP A 144 8.96 -10.26 4.90
N TYR A 145 8.50 -10.98 5.93
CA TYR A 145 7.84 -10.38 7.08
C TYR A 145 8.74 -9.39 7.81
N ALA A 146 9.99 -9.78 8.09
CA ALA A 146 10.97 -8.89 8.71
C ALA A 146 11.19 -7.62 7.88
N HIS A 147 11.19 -7.74 6.54
CA HIS A 147 11.31 -6.58 5.68
C HIS A 147 10.06 -5.69 5.72
N ALA A 148 8.86 -6.30 5.68
CA ALA A 148 7.59 -5.59 5.73
C ALA A 148 7.37 -4.81 7.04
N LEU A 149 7.95 -5.28 8.14
CA LEU A 149 7.76 -4.73 9.49
C LEU A 149 8.88 -3.76 9.94
N LYS A 150 9.81 -3.42 9.05
CA LYS A 150 11.05 -2.69 9.39
C LYS A 150 10.84 -1.29 10.01
N ASP A 151 9.71 -0.62 9.75
CA ASP A 151 9.39 0.68 10.36
C ASP A 151 7.89 0.85 10.68
N GLU A 152 7.57 1.78 11.59
CA GLU A 152 6.20 2.03 12.09
C GLU A 152 5.21 2.44 10.99
N SER A 153 5.70 3.18 9.99
CA SER A 153 4.89 3.54 8.82
C SER A 153 4.53 2.31 7.98
N SER A 154 5.44 1.34 7.86
CA SER A 154 5.24 0.07 7.18
C SER A 154 4.32 -0.86 7.96
N LEU A 155 4.45 -0.89 9.29
CA LEU A 155 3.57 -1.66 10.17
C LEU A 155 2.10 -1.24 10.00
N ILE A 156 1.80 0.06 10.06
CA ILE A 156 0.43 0.57 9.85
C ILE A 156 -0.12 0.18 8.45
N ARG A 157 0.75 0.06 7.43
CA ARG A 157 0.33 -0.38 6.08
C ARG A 157 -0.02 -1.86 6.06
N VAL A 158 0.77 -2.72 6.69
CA VAL A 158 0.49 -4.17 6.80
C VAL A 158 -0.82 -4.42 7.56
N LEU A 159 -1.05 -3.67 8.64
CA LEU A 159 -2.21 -3.85 9.52
C LEU A 159 -3.54 -3.42 8.87
N ALA A 160 -3.55 -2.45 7.95
CA ALA A 160 -4.79 -1.98 7.32
C ALA A 160 -5.49 -2.98 6.37
N THR A 161 -4.88 -4.16 6.15
CA THR A 161 -5.47 -5.30 5.42
C THR A 161 -5.83 -6.48 6.32
N ILE A 162 -5.39 -6.48 7.58
CA ILE A 162 -5.72 -7.51 8.57
C ILE A 162 -6.91 -6.93 9.34
N GLU A 163 -8.12 -7.39 9.06
CA GLU A 163 -9.41 -6.84 9.55
C GLU A 163 -9.56 -6.74 11.11
N GLU A 164 -8.54 -7.01 11.93
CA GLU A 164 -8.69 -7.43 13.33
C GLU A 164 -7.65 -6.86 14.33
N LEU A 165 -7.22 -5.59 14.20
CA LEU A 165 -6.37 -4.97 15.24
C LEU A 165 -7.06 -4.88 16.63
N GLU A 166 -8.37 -5.13 16.71
CA GLU A 166 -9.10 -5.15 17.97
C GLU A 166 -8.53 -6.12 19.01
N ASP A 167 -7.85 -7.19 18.60
CA ASP A 167 -7.34 -8.20 19.53
C ASP A 167 -5.95 -7.84 20.07
N VAL A 168 -5.07 -7.22 19.28
CA VAL A 168 -3.70 -6.88 19.72
C VAL A 168 -3.71 -5.79 20.80
N ILE A 169 -4.56 -4.76 20.66
CA ILE A 169 -4.70 -3.71 21.70
C ILE A 169 -5.28 -4.30 23.00
N LYS A 170 -6.23 -5.25 22.91
CA LYS A 170 -6.79 -5.96 24.08
C LYS A 170 -5.80 -6.93 24.72
N LEU A 171 -4.80 -7.42 23.99
CA LEU A 171 -3.73 -8.29 24.50
C LEU A 171 -2.64 -7.48 25.22
N ASP A 172 -2.33 -6.29 24.70
CA ASP A 172 -1.41 -5.33 25.32
C ASP A 172 -1.99 -4.76 26.63
N GLU A 173 -3.30 -4.43 26.67
CA GLU A 173 -4.02 -4.05 27.89
C GLU A 173 -4.02 -5.14 28.98
N LYS A 174 -3.77 -6.40 28.60
CA LYS A 174 -3.67 -7.56 29.51
C LYS A 174 -2.23 -7.90 29.90
N GLY A 175 -1.24 -7.16 29.41
CA GLY A 175 0.18 -7.31 29.78
C GLY A 175 0.84 -8.60 29.29
N ILE A 176 0.38 -9.15 28.15
CA ILE A 176 0.96 -10.35 27.53
C ILE A 176 2.10 -9.91 26.60
N GLY A 177 3.29 -10.52 26.69
CA GLY A 177 4.47 -10.12 25.92
C GLY A 177 4.39 -10.52 24.44
N GLU A 178 5.16 -9.84 23.59
CA GLU A 178 5.13 -10.00 22.11
C GLU A 178 5.20 -11.47 21.66
N LEU A 179 6.12 -12.26 22.22
CA LEU A 179 6.27 -13.69 21.86
C LEU A 179 5.04 -14.53 22.21
N GLU A 180 4.32 -14.20 23.28
CA GLU A 180 3.11 -14.92 23.71
C GLU A 180 1.87 -14.50 22.92
N GLN A 181 1.85 -13.26 22.41
CA GLN A 181 0.84 -12.79 21.46
C GLN A 181 1.00 -13.52 20.12
N ASP A 182 2.22 -13.66 19.64
CA ASP A 182 2.53 -14.38 18.39
C ASP A 182 2.13 -15.87 18.45
N ILE A 183 2.39 -16.55 19.58
CA ILE A 183 2.01 -17.96 19.79
C ILE A 183 0.49 -18.14 19.89
N TYR A 184 -0.22 -17.20 20.52
CA TYR A 184 -1.68 -17.24 20.65
C TYR A 184 -2.39 -17.07 19.30
N LEU A 185 -1.92 -16.13 18.48
CA LEU A 185 -2.43 -15.91 17.12
C LEU A 185 -2.21 -17.16 16.25
N TRP A 186 -1.09 -17.87 16.41
CA TRP A 186 -0.81 -19.14 15.71
C TRP A 186 -1.71 -20.32 16.09
N HIS A 187 -2.35 -20.32 17.27
CA HIS A 187 -3.17 -21.45 17.75
C HIS A 187 -4.67 -21.28 17.54
N LYS A 188 -5.13 -20.09 17.15
CA LYS A 188 -6.57 -19.74 17.12
C LYS A 188 -7.18 -19.57 15.73
N GLY A 189 -6.40 -19.77 14.67
CA GLY A 189 -6.88 -19.80 13.29
C GLY A 189 -5.94 -20.57 12.39
#